data_AF-A0A1H8XCX2-F1
#
_entry.id   AF-A0A1H8XCX2-F1
#
_cell.length_a   1.000
_cell.length_b   1.000
_cell.length_c   1.000
_cell.angle_alpha   90.00
_cell.angle_beta   90.00
_cell.angle_gamma   90.00
#
_symmetry.space_group_name_H-M   'P 1'
#
loop_
_entity.id
_entity.type
_entity.pdbx_description
1 polymer ?
#
loop_
_entity_poly.entity_id
_entity_poly.type
_entity_poly.pdbx_seq_one_letter_code
_entity_poly.pdbx_strand_id
1 'polypeptide(L)'
;MVALEPLIEAIRLHVMSADRIHADDITVPMLAKMKTVTGRIWTYVRDDRPFGGSDPPAALFYYSRNRAGEHPQGHLAGYVGLMQADAFDGYNQLYRPPRKPAPILEAACWSRARRKFFDDAKTGEAPIAAEAVRRIDELFAIERTINGQAPEQRLAVRRERSAPLVTNLEIWMRQQRTLLSSNNDTTKAINYLLNSWPAFTSSTTVASA
;
A
#
# COMPACT_ATOMS: atom_id res chain seq x y z
N MET A 1 -26.51 -6.44 18.04
CA MET A 1 -26.49 -5.11 17.39
C MET A 1 -27.12 -5.27 16.01
N VAL A 2 -28.41 -5.64 15.96
CA VAL A 2 -29.04 -6.27 14.77
C VAL A 2 -29.51 -5.25 13.72
N ALA A 3 -29.83 -4.02 14.14
CA ALA A 3 -30.41 -3.02 13.24
C ALA A 3 -29.45 -2.52 12.13
N LEU A 4 -28.13 -2.61 12.34
CA LEU A 4 -27.13 -2.13 11.38
C LEU A 4 -26.52 -3.24 10.51
N GLU A 5 -26.81 -4.51 10.81
CA GLU A 5 -26.23 -5.65 10.08
C GLU A 5 -26.48 -5.59 8.57
N PRO A 6 -27.70 -5.27 8.07
CA PRO A 6 -27.94 -5.18 6.63
C PRO A 6 -27.10 -4.08 5.95
N LEU A 7 -26.89 -2.95 6.63
CA LEU A 7 -26.10 -1.85 6.09
C LEU A 7 -24.61 -2.19 6.07
N ILE A 8 -24.10 -2.82 7.13
CA ILE A 8 -22.72 -3.28 7.21
C ILE A 8 -22.46 -4.30 6.10
N GLU A 9 -23.39 -5.22 5.87
CA GLU A 9 -23.27 -6.23 4.81
C GLU A 9 -23.33 -5.61 3.42
N ALA A 10 -24.21 -4.62 3.18
CA ALA A 10 -24.25 -3.90 1.92
C ALA A 10 -22.92 -3.15 1.64
N ILE A 11 -22.35 -2.49 2.65
CA ILE A 11 -21.02 -1.85 2.54
C ILE A 11 -19.94 -2.89 2.26
N ARG A 12 -19.98 -4.04 2.95
CA ARG A 12 -19.02 -5.13 2.75
C ARG A 12 -19.06 -5.65 1.32
N LEU A 13 -20.24 -5.97 0.80
CA LEU A 13 -20.43 -6.43 -0.59
C LEU A 13 -20.00 -5.36 -1.60
N HIS A 14 -20.32 -4.09 -1.33
CA HIS A 14 -19.88 -2.97 -2.17
C HIS A 14 -18.36 -2.84 -2.20
N VAL A 15 -17.66 -2.86 -1.06
CA VAL A 15 -16.19 -2.78 -1.04
C VAL A 15 -15.55 -4.01 -1.69
N MET A 16 -16.05 -5.22 -1.38
CA MET A 16 -15.45 -6.47 -1.84
C MET A 16 -15.74 -6.79 -3.32
N SER A 17 -16.65 -6.07 -3.98
CA SER A 17 -16.90 -6.18 -5.42
C SER A 17 -16.00 -5.27 -6.26
N ALA A 18 -15.08 -4.52 -5.63
CA ALA A 18 -14.17 -3.64 -6.34
C ALA A 18 -13.04 -4.41 -7.05
N ASP A 19 -12.73 -4.04 -8.29
CA ASP A 19 -11.55 -4.59 -8.99
C ASP A 19 -10.23 -4.31 -8.27
N ARG A 20 -10.22 -3.24 -7.45
CA ARG A 20 -9.10 -2.81 -6.62
C ARG A 20 -9.58 -2.31 -5.27
N ILE A 21 -8.84 -2.70 -4.23
CA ILE A 21 -8.97 -2.15 -2.89
C ILE A 21 -7.63 -1.60 -2.39
N HIS A 22 -7.69 -0.59 -1.54
CA HIS A 22 -6.56 -0.18 -0.71
C HIS A 22 -6.71 -0.80 0.67
N ALA A 23 -5.65 -1.41 1.19
CA ALA A 23 -5.61 -1.99 2.53
C ALA A 23 -4.57 -1.28 3.40
N ASP A 24 -4.96 -0.90 4.61
CA ASP A 24 -4.06 -0.39 5.64
C ASP A 24 -4.53 -0.85 7.02
N ASP A 25 -3.69 -0.67 8.03
CA ASP A 25 -4.06 -0.81 9.43
C ASP A 25 -3.46 0.31 10.28
N ILE A 26 -4.22 0.71 11.29
CA ILE A 26 -3.77 1.67 12.30
C ILE A 26 -3.82 1.04 13.69
N THR A 27 -2.87 1.45 14.54
CA THR A 27 -2.91 1.11 15.96
C THR A 27 -3.98 1.91 16.67
N VAL A 28 -4.72 1.26 17.56
CA VAL A 28 -5.64 1.93 18.49
C VAL A 28 -5.37 1.52 19.93
N PRO A 29 -5.40 2.45 20.89
CA PRO A 29 -5.33 2.09 22.31
C PRO A 29 -6.63 1.43 22.74
N MET A 30 -6.56 0.25 23.35
CA MET A 30 -7.69 -0.47 23.91
C MET A 30 -7.54 -0.57 25.42
N LEU A 31 -8.62 -0.29 26.13
CA LEU A 31 -8.75 -0.62 27.54
C LEU A 31 -8.84 -2.14 27.72
N ALA A 32 -7.88 -2.71 28.45
CA ALA A 32 -7.93 -4.06 28.97
C ALA A 32 -7.89 -3.99 30.51
N LYS A 33 -8.09 -5.14 31.18
CA LYS A 33 -8.14 -5.20 32.65
C LYS A 33 -6.90 -4.55 33.25
N MET A 34 -7.08 -3.38 33.86
CA MET A 34 -6.05 -2.55 34.52
C MET A 34 -4.87 -2.12 33.64
N LYS A 35 -4.97 -2.19 32.30
CA LYS A 35 -3.89 -1.74 31.40
C LYS A 35 -4.42 -1.34 30.02
N THR A 36 -3.64 -0.54 29.30
CA THR A 36 -3.85 -0.28 27.87
C THR A 36 -3.09 -1.31 27.06
N VAL A 37 -3.73 -1.89 26.05
CA VAL A 37 -3.07 -2.72 25.05
C VAL A 37 -3.32 -2.16 23.65
N THR A 38 -2.43 -2.45 22.71
CA THR A 38 -2.54 -1.95 21.34
C THR A 38 -3.38 -2.90 20.48
N GLY A 39 -4.57 -2.45 20.07
CA GLY A 39 -5.38 -3.09 19.05
C GLY A 39 -5.07 -2.57 17.65
N ARG A 40 -5.80 -3.11 16.65
CA ARG A 40 -5.71 -2.72 15.24
C ARG A 40 -7.10 -2.43 14.69
N ILE A 41 -7.18 -1.36 13.91
CA ILE A 41 -8.28 -1.15 12.98
C ILE A 41 -7.71 -1.38 11.58
N TRP A 42 -8.27 -2.37 10.88
CA TRP A 42 -7.99 -2.66 9.49
C TRP A 42 -8.98 -1.89 8.63
N THR A 43 -8.50 -1.28 7.56
CA THR A 43 -9.33 -0.52 6.63
C THR A 43 -9.16 -1.08 5.24
N TYR A 44 -10.28 -1.38 4.58
CA TYR A 44 -10.33 -1.71 3.16
C TYR A 44 -11.14 -0.65 2.44
N VAL A 45 -10.52 0.04 1.49
CA VAL A 45 -11.14 1.17 0.78
C VAL A 45 -11.36 0.78 -0.67
N ARG A 46 -12.60 0.93 -1.13
CA ARG A 46 -12.93 1.06 -2.56
C ARG A 46 -12.92 2.55 -2.87
N ASP A 47 -11.96 2.99 -3.65
CA ASP A 47 -11.98 4.32 -4.28
C ASP A 47 -11.18 4.27 -5.56
N ASP A 48 -11.89 4.08 -6.67
CA ASP A 48 -11.25 3.91 -7.97
C ASP A 48 -11.29 5.16 -8.84
N ARG A 49 -11.74 6.29 -8.28
CA ARG A 49 -11.82 7.58 -8.99
C ARG A 49 -10.46 8.04 -9.52
N PRO A 50 -9.33 7.91 -8.79
CA PRO A 50 -8.01 8.20 -9.34
C PRO A 50 -7.64 7.36 -10.57
N PHE A 51 -8.34 6.24 -10.79
CA PHE A 51 -8.09 5.29 -11.87
C PHE A 51 -9.17 5.31 -12.97
N GLY A 52 -10.09 6.28 -12.92
CA GLY A 52 -11.17 6.45 -13.88
C GLY A 52 -12.44 5.67 -13.53
N GLY A 53 -12.50 5.03 -12.35
CA GLY A 53 -13.71 4.35 -11.89
C GLY A 53 -14.78 5.33 -11.43
N SER A 54 -16.05 4.99 -11.69
CA SER A 54 -17.21 5.81 -11.36
C SER A 54 -17.98 5.38 -10.11
N ASP A 55 -17.64 4.22 -9.53
CA ASP A 55 -18.37 3.69 -8.39
C ASP A 55 -18.18 4.55 -7.14
N PRO A 56 -19.22 4.71 -6.29
CA PRO A 56 -19.13 5.48 -5.06
C PRO A 56 -18.02 4.93 -4.14
N PRO A 57 -17.19 5.81 -3.54
CA PRO A 57 -16.16 5.36 -2.62
C PRO A 57 -16.79 4.83 -1.32
N ALA A 58 -16.15 3.82 -0.73
CA ALA A 58 -16.55 3.29 0.57
C ALA A 58 -15.35 2.73 1.33
N ALA A 59 -15.44 2.74 2.65
CA ALA A 59 -14.47 2.15 3.55
C ALA A 59 -15.13 1.11 4.44
N LEU A 60 -14.47 -0.04 4.58
CA LEU A 60 -14.86 -1.13 5.44
C LEU A 60 -13.82 -1.28 6.54
N PHE A 61 -14.28 -1.31 7.79
CA PHE A 61 -13.42 -1.40 8.95
C PHE A 61 -13.59 -2.74 9.67
N TYR A 62 -12.48 -3.32 10.08
CA TYR A 62 -12.45 -4.45 11.01
C TYR A 62 -11.57 -4.12 12.20
N TYR A 63 -11.86 -4.76 13.32
CA TYR A 63 -11.09 -4.62 14.54
C TYR A 63 -10.43 -5.94 14.91
N SER A 64 -9.18 -5.88 15.38
CA SER A 64 -8.51 -7.02 16.03
C SER A 64 -7.61 -6.57 17.18
N ARG A 65 -7.25 -7.51 18.06
CA ARG A 65 -6.40 -7.23 19.24
C ARG A 65 -4.90 -7.24 18.94
N ASN A 66 -4.51 -7.65 17.73
CA ASN A 66 -3.11 -7.77 17.30
C ASN A 66 -3.00 -7.57 15.78
N ARG A 67 -1.78 -7.48 15.26
CA ARG A 67 -1.51 -7.33 13.81
C ARG A 67 -1.20 -8.68 13.14
N ALA A 68 -1.88 -9.76 13.50
CA ALA A 68 -1.60 -11.07 12.90
C ALA A 68 -2.16 -11.18 11.47
N GLY A 69 -1.48 -11.93 10.60
CA GLY A 69 -1.91 -12.14 9.21
C GLY A 69 -3.22 -12.93 9.07
N GLU A 70 -3.68 -13.62 10.13
CA GLU A 70 -4.97 -14.32 10.13
C GLU A 70 -6.16 -13.37 9.93
N HIS A 71 -6.06 -12.12 10.40
CA HIS A 71 -7.12 -11.13 10.28
C HIS A 71 -7.40 -10.77 8.83
N PRO A 72 -6.43 -10.27 8.05
CA PRO A 72 -6.67 -9.98 6.64
C PRO A 72 -6.97 -11.24 5.81
N GLN A 73 -6.46 -12.41 6.18
CA GLN A 73 -6.87 -13.69 5.56
C GLN A 73 -8.35 -13.98 5.75
N GLY A 74 -8.90 -13.76 6.95
CA GLY A 74 -10.32 -13.91 7.24
C GLY A 74 -11.17 -12.83 6.56
N HIS A 75 -10.79 -11.56 6.70
CA HIS A 75 -11.56 -10.43 6.14
C HIS A 75 -11.66 -10.53 4.61
N LEU A 76 -10.59 -10.94 3.94
CA LEU A 76 -10.49 -10.97 2.48
C LEU A 76 -10.69 -12.38 1.91
N ALA A 77 -11.20 -13.34 2.68
CA ALA A 77 -11.31 -14.74 2.24
C ALA A 77 -11.99 -14.92 0.87
N GLY A 78 -13.02 -14.10 0.57
CA GLY A 78 -13.72 -14.12 -0.72
C GLY A 78 -13.26 -13.08 -1.75
N TYR A 79 -12.33 -12.19 -1.40
CA TYR A 79 -11.92 -11.10 -2.30
C TYR A 79 -10.90 -11.59 -3.33
N VAL A 80 -11.18 -11.28 -4.60
CA VAL A 80 -10.28 -11.45 -5.75
C VAL A 80 -10.17 -10.11 -6.45
N GLY A 81 -8.96 -9.70 -6.78
CA GLY A 81 -8.70 -8.42 -7.41
C GLY A 81 -7.32 -7.91 -7.02
N LEU A 82 -7.09 -6.63 -7.27
CA LEU A 82 -5.86 -5.96 -6.91
C LEU A 82 -5.95 -5.39 -5.49
N MET A 83 -4.95 -5.68 -4.65
CA MET A 83 -4.83 -5.05 -3.34
C MET A 83 -3.59 -4.19 -3.30
N GLN A 84 -3.80 -2.89 -3.09
CA GLN A 84 -2.71 -1.97 -2.81
C GLN A 84 -2.51 -1.83 -1.31
N ALA A 85 -1.35 -2.19 -0.79
CA ALA A 85 -1.08 -2.21 0.65
C ALA A 85 0.39 -1.88 0.97
N ASP A 86 0.73 -1.72 2.26
CA ASP A 86 2.12 -1.74 2.68
C ASP A 86 2.72 -3.16 2.55
N ALA A 87 4.05 -3.28 2.57
CA ALA A 87 4.74 -4.57 2.47
C ALA A 87 4.76 -5.30 3.83
N PHE A 88 3.59 -5.42 4.46
CA PHE A 88 3.42 -6.18 5.68
C PHE A 88 3.34 -7.68 5.38
N ASP A 89 4.26 -8.46 5.95
CA ASP A 89 4.36 -9.90 5.72
C ASP A 89 3.09 -10.70 6.05
N GLY A 90 2.21 -10.18 6.91
CA GLY A 90 0.93 -10.83 7.20
C GLY A 90 -0.03 -10.89 6.00
N TYR A 91 0.24 -10.12 4.94
CA TYR A 91 -0.47 -10.23 3.67
C TYR A 91 0.07 -11.33 2.75
N ASN A 92 1.26 -11.89 3.00
CA ASN A 92 1.92 -12.81 2.05
C ASN A 92 1.06 -14.01 1.66
N GLN A 93 0.25 -14.55 2.58
CA GLN A 93 -0.66 -15.67 2.28
C GLN A 93 -1.78 -15.30 1.30
N LEU A 94 -2.14 -14.02 1.22
CA LEU A 94 -3.16 -13.52 0.29
C LEU A 94 -2.69 -13.58 -1.17
N TYR A 95 -1.39 -13.48 -1.42
CA TYR A 95 -0.82 -13.38 -2.76
C TYR A 95 -0.38 -14.73 -3.34
N ARG A 96 -0.41 -15.80 -2.55
CA ARG A 96 0.14 -17.10 -2.96
C ARG A 96 -0.82 -17.89 -3.87
N PRO A 97 -0.31 -18.57 -4.91
CA PRO A 97 -1.10 -19.39 -5.85
C PRO A 97 -2.14 -20.36 -5.24
N PRO A 98 -1.87 -21.05 -4.11
CA PRO A 98 -2.82 -22.01 -3.54
C PRO A 98 -4.06 -21.37 -2.89
N ARG A 99 -4.11 -20.04 -2.77
CA ARG A 99 -5.26 -19.36 -2.16
C ARG A 99 -6.51 -19.52 -3.02
N LYS A 100 -7.64 -19.78 -2.36
CA LYS A 100 -8.97 -19.80 -2.96
C LYS A 100 -9.73 -18.50 -2.65
N PRO A 101 -10.65 -18.07 -3.52
CA PRO A 101 -10.94 -18.65 -4.85
C PRO A 101 -9.83 -18.35 -5.88
N ALA A 102 -9.04 -17.31 -5.66
CA ALA A 102 -7.80 -17.03 -6.38
C ALA A 102 -6.84 -16.21 -5.50
N PRO A 103 -5.54 -16.13 -5.84
CA PRO A 103 -4.62 -15.18 -5.22
C PRO A 103 -5.05 -13.74 -5.50
N ILE A 104 -4.84 -12.84 -4.54
CA ILE A 104 -4.93 -11.40 -4.77
C ILE A 104 -3.72 -10.95 -5.59
N LEU A 105 -3.94 -10.03 -6.52
CA LEU A 105 -2.86 -9.35 -7.23
C LEU A 105 -2.25 -8.28 -6.32
N GLU A 106 -0.97 -8.44 -6.00
CA GLU A 106 -0.24 -7.55 -5.11
C GLU A 106 0.16 -6.24 -5.82
N ALA A 107 -0.11 -5.11 -5.17
CA ALA A 107 0.47 -3.82 -5.50
C ALA A 107 1.04 -3.16 -4.23
N ALA A 108 2.33 -2.86 -4.22
CA ALA A 108 2.93 -2.22 -3.05
C ALA A 108 2.68 -0.70 -3.05
N CYS A 109 2.35 -0.14 -1.89
CA CYS A 109 1.96 1.25 -1.73
C CYS A 109 3.19 2.18 -1.65
N TRP A 110 3.40 2.98 -2.71
CA TRP A 110 4.50 3.95 -2.78
C TRP A 110 4.42 5.03 -1.70
N SER A 111 3.24 5.45 -1.26
CA SER A 111 3.11 6.40 -0.13
C SER A 111 3.65 5.83 1.18
N ARG A 112 3.47 4.53 1.41
CA ARG A 112 4.03 3.84 2.58
C ARG A 112 5.54 3.69 2.48
N ALA A 113 6.07 3.45 1.29
CA ALA A 113 7.51 3.48 1.04
C ALA A 113 8.11 4.88 1.29
N ARG A 114 7.53 5.92 0.67
CA ARG A 114 7.95 7.31 0.81
C ARG A 114 7.97 7.77 2.26
N ARG A 115 6.94 7.41 3.04
CA ARG A 115 6.83 7.79 4.46
C ARG A 115 8.06 7.36 5.27
N LYS A 116 8.65 6.20 4.98
CA LYS A 116 9.84 5.72 5.69
C LYS A 116 11.04 6.65 5.48
N PHE A 117 11.29 7.08 4.25
CA PHE A 117 12.34 8.07 3.97
C PHE A 117 12.00 9.44 4.53
N PHE A 118 10.73 9.83 4.48
CA PHE A 118 10.30 11.13 4.99
C PHE A 118 10.49 11.24 6.51
N ASP A 119 10.18 10.19 7.26
CA ASP A 119 10.38 10.17 8.70
C ASP A 119 11.87 10.26 9.07
N ASP A 120 12.76 9.63 8.28
CA ASP A 120 14.22 9.80 8.43
C ASP A 120 14.69 11.21 8.06
N ALA A 121 14.18 11.76 6.95
CA ALA A 121 14.58 13.07 6.42
C ALA A 121 14.20 14.24 7.36
N LYS A 122 13.13 14.09 8.16
CA LYS A 122 12.72 15.10 9.16
C LYS A 122 13.81 15.42 10.19
N THR A 123 14.75 14.51 10.41
CA THR A 123 15.87 14.73 11.33
C THR A 123 16.84 15.80 10.82
N GLY A 124 16.82 16.13 9.52
CA GLY A 124 17.74 17.08 8.87
C GLY A 124 19.12 16.49 8.55
N GLU A 125 19.41 15.27 9.01
CA GLU A 125 20.74 14.64 8.91
C GLU A 125 20.78 13.46 7.91
N ALA A 126 19.74 13.29 7.09
CA ALA A 126 19.59 12.17 6.17
C ALA A 126 19.46 12.64 4.70
N PRO A 127 20.54 13.12 4.04
CA PRO A 127 20.48 13.63 2.67
C PRO A 127 20.05 12.57 1.65
N ILE A 128 20.42 11.31 1.86
CA ILE A 128 19.95 10.18 1.03
C ILE A 128 18.44 10.00 1.18
N ALA A 129 17.91 10.07 2.41
CA ALA A 129 16.47 9.94 2.61
C ALA A 129 15.70 11.11 1.97
N ALA A 130 16.20 12.34 2.09
CA ALA A 130 15.62 13.51 1.44
C ALA A 130 15.59 13.38 -0.08
N GLU A 131 16.68 12.90 -0.69
CA GLU A 131 16.75 12.66 -2.13
C GLU A 131 15.81 11.53 -2.58
N ALA A 132 15.66 10.47 -1.78
CA ALA A 132 14.69 9.41 -2.06
C ALA A 132 13.24 9.95 -2.06
N VAL A 133 12.89 10.80 -1.09
CA VAL A 133 11.60 11.49 -1.05
C VAL A 133 11.37 12.32 -2.31
N ARG A 134 12.36 13.13 -2.71
CA ARG A 134 12.30 13.97 -3.91
C ARG A 134 12.04 13.14 -5.17
N ARG A 135 12.76 12.03 -5.35
CA ARG A 135 12.59 11.13 -6.50
C ARG A 135 11.21 10.46 -6.53
N ILE A 136 10.68 10.05 -5.37
CA ILE A 136 9.34 9.48 -5.30
C ILE A 136 8.27 10.56 -5.55
N ASP A 137 8.52 11.80 -5.12
CA ASP A 137 7.62 12.94 -5.38
C ASP A 137 7.49 13.27 -6.88
N GLU A 138 8.55 13.05 -7.67
CA GLU A 138 8.46 13.14 -9.14
C GLU A 138 7.47 12.12 -9.73
N LEU A 139 7.47 10.88 -9.20
CA LEU A 139 6.50 9.85 -9.60
C LEU A 139 5.08 10.29 -9.24
N PHE A 140 4.88 10.84 -8.03
CA PHE A 140 3.58 11.34 -7.59
C PHE A 140 3.13 12.54 -8.42
N ALA A 141 4.04 13.41 -8.85
CA ALA A 141 3.71 14.50 -9.76
C ALA A 141 3.19 13.98 -11.11
N ILE A 142 3.79 12.92 -11.66
CA ILE A 142 3.29 12.28 -12.89
C ILE A 142 1.90 11.69 -12.66
N GLU A 143 1.69 10.91 -11.61
CA GLU A 143 0.39 10.26 -11.34
C GLU A 143 -0.74 11.28 -11.18
N ARG A 144 -0.49 12.42 -10.52
CA ARG A 144 -1.47 13.52 -10.43
C ARG A 144 -1.92 14.03 -11.81
N THR A 145 -1.05 14.02 -12.82
CA THR A 145 -1.42 14.47 -14.19
C THR A 145 -2.31 13.48 -14.94
N ILE A 146 -2.38 12.23 -14.49
CA ILE A 146 -3.13 11.15 -15.15
C ILE A 146 -4.25 10.57 -14.28
N ASN A 147 -4.52 11.16 -13.13
CA ASN A 147 -5.64 10.78 -12.28
C ASN A 147 -6.98 10.91 -13.03
N GLY A 148 -7.81 9.87 -12.93
CA GLY A 148 -9.11 9.80 -13.58
C GLY A 148 -9.06 9.51 -15.09
N GLN A 149 -7.88 9.43 -15.69
CA GLN A 149 -7.73 9.06 -17.10
C GLN A 149 -7.98 7.57 -17.34
N ALA A 150 -8.28 7.24 -18.60
CA ALA A 150 -8.51 5.86 -19.03
C ALA A 150 -7.26 4.98 -18.78
N PRO A 151 -7.44 3.67 -18.52
CA PRO A 151 -6.33 2.75 -18.25
C PRO A 151 -5.20 2.80 -19.28
N GLU A 152 -5.52 2.93 -20.56
CA GLU A 152 -4.56 2.95 -21.68
C GLU A 152 -3.71 4.23 -21.66
N GLN A 153 -4.34 5.38 -21.38
CA GLN A 153 -3.65 6.67 -21.27
C GLN A 153 -2.70 6.67 -20.07
N ARG A 154 -3.18 6.17 -18.92
CA ARG A 154 -2.35 6.01 -17.71
C ARG A 154 -1.16 5.10 -17.98
N LEU A 155 -1.38 3.96 -18.64
CA LEU A 155 -0.31 3.02 -18.98
C LEU A 155 0.72 3.64 -19.94
N ALA A 156 0.28 4.37 -20.96
CA ALA A 156 1.16 5.05 -21.90
C ALA A 156 2.08 6.05 -21.19
N VAL A 157 1.50 6.92 -20.35
CA VAL A 157 2.26 7.92 -19.58
C VAL A 157 3.22 7.24 -18.59
N ARG A 158 2.80 6.19 -17.90
CA ARG A 158 3.69 5.45 -16.99
C ARG A 158 4.88 4.83 -17.72
N ARG A 159 4.66 4.26 -18.90
CA ARG A 159 5.75 3.68 -19.72
C ARG A 159 6.73 4.74 -20.18
N GLU A 160 6.23 5.90 -20.63
CA GLU A 160 7.05 6.97 -21.16
C GLU A 160 7.80 7.76 -20.06
N ARG A 161 7.10 8.13 -18.99
CA ARG A 161 7.58 9.11 -17.99
C ARG A 161 7.98 8.45 -16.67
N SER A 162 7.18 7.53 -16.14
CA SER A 162 7.44 6.95 -14.81
C SER A 162 8.49 5.83 -14.85
N ALA A 163 8.44 4.95 -15.86
CA ALA A 163 9.32 3.78 -15.93
C ALA A 163 10.82 4.14 -15.93
N PRO A 164 11.30 5.14 -16.71
CA PRO A 164 12.71 5.55 -16.62
C PRO A 164 13.11 6.08 -15.23
N LEU A 165 12.22 6.80 -14.56
CA LEU A 165 12.47 7.32 -13.20
C LEU A 165 12.53 6.19 -12.17
N VAL A 166 11.63 5.21 -12.27
CA VAL A 166 11.63 4.02 -11.40
C VAL A 166 12.92 3.20 -11.60
N THR A 167 13.34 2.96 -12.84
CA THR A 167 14.61 2.26 -13.12
C THR A 167 15.80 3.02 -12.53
N ASN A 168 15.87 4.34 -12.73
CA ASN A 168 16.93 5.16 -12.16
C ASN A 168 16.90 5.18 -10.63
N LEU A 169 15.71 5.18 -10.03
CA LEU A 169 15.52 5.09 -8.58
C LEU A 169 16.08 3.77 -8.04
N GLU A 170 15.81 2.63 -8.71
CA GLU A 170 16.32 1.33 -8.30
C GLU A 170 17.86 1.30 -8.28
N ILE A 171 18.46 1.72 -9.40
CA ILE A 171 19.92 1.75 -9.57
C ILE A 171 20.55 2.63 -8.48
N TRP A 172 20.00 3.83 -8.31
CA TRP A 172 20.48 4.78 -7.31
C TRP A 172 20.32 4.21 -5.89
N MET A 173 19.19 3.59 -5.54
CA MET A 173 18.99 2.98 -4.22
C MET A 173 19.98 1.85 -3.95
N ARG A 174 20.25 0.98 -4.94
CA ARG A 174 21.26 -0.09 -4.82
C ARG A 174 22.67 0.47 -4.59
N GLN A 175 23.01 1.59 -5.24
CA GLN A 175 24.27 2.29 -5.02
C GLN A 175 24.34 2.92 -3.63
N GLN A 176 23.31 3.66 -3.20
CA GLN A 176 23.31 4.27 -1.86
C GLN A 176 23.35 3.22 -0.75
N ARG A 177 22.75 2.05 -0.98
CA ARG A 177 22.75 0.96 -0.01
C ARG A 177 24.15 0.47 0.34
N THR A 178 25.11 0.52 -0.59
CA THR A 178 26.50 0.05 -0.36
C THR A 178 27.30 1.03 0.50
N LEU A 179 26.87 2.30 0.57
CA LEU A 179 27.51 3.35 1.33
C LEU A 179 27.04 3.43 2.78
N LEU A 180 25.95 2.74 3.12
CA LEU A 180 25.29 2.83 4.42
C LEU A 180 25.45 1.55 5.23
N SER A 181 25.66 1.71 6.54
CA SER A 181 25.70 0.57 7.47
C SER A 181 24.34 -0.15 7.53
N SER A 182 24.35 -1.42 7.92
CA SER A 182 23.14 -2.24 8.06
C SER A 182 22.14 -1.71 9.10
N ASN A 183 22.62 -0.97 10.12
CA ASN A 183 21.79 -0.48 11.23
C ASN A 183 21.18 0.91 10.97
N ASN A 184 21.61 1.61 9.92
CA ASN A 184 21.09 2.92 9.56
C ASN A 184 19.59 2.84 9.16
N ASP A 185 18.78 3.83 9.54
CA ASP A 185 17.34 3.81 9.27
C ASP A 185 17.02 3.99 7.78
N THR A 186 17.79 4.82 7.06
CA THR A 186 17.69 4.96 5.60
C THR A 186 18.02 3.65 4.89
N THR A 187 18.97 2.88 5.43
CA THR A 187 19.23 1.51 4.98
C THR A 187 17.98 0.63 5.09
N LYS A 188 17.25 0.70 6.22
CA LYS A 188 16.02 -0.08 6.43
C LYS A 188 14.93 0.37 5.46
N ALA A 189 14.82 1.67 5.19
CA ALA A 189 13.89 2.23 4.20
C ALA A 189 14.21 1.78 2.77
N ILE A 190 15.49 1.79 2.37
CA ILE A 190 15.93 1.27 1.06
C ILE A 190 15.59 -0.23 0.95
N ASN A 191 15.94 -1.02 1.97
CA ASN A 191 15.65 -2.46 1.98
C ASN A 191 14.15 -2.75 1.89
N TYR A 192 13.31 -1.95 2.54
CA TYR A 192 11.86 -2.10 2.45
C TYR A 192 11.34 -2.00 1.01
N LEU A 193 11.85 -1.04 0.22
CA LEU A 193 11.51 -0.94 -1.20
C LEU A 193 12.11 -2.08 -2.02
N LEU A 194 13.42 -2.32 -1.88
CA LEU A 194 14.13 -3.28 -2.73
C LEU A 194 13.67 -4.74 -2.52
N ASN A 195 13.28 -5.10 -1.29
CA ASN A 195 12.78 -6.45 -0.99
C ASN A 195 11.43 -6.76 -1.66
N SER A 196 10.62 -5.72 -1.91
CA SER A 196 9.31 -5.85 -2.55
C SER A 196 9.26 -5.15 -3.91
N TRP A 197 10.42 -4.92 -4.54
CA TRP A 197 10.53 -4.15 -5.78
C TRP A 197 9.61 -4.64 -6.91
N PRO A 198 9.44 -5.97 -7.14
CA PRO A 198 8.48 -6.45 -8.13
C PRO A 198 7.03 -6.01 -7.85
N ALA A 199 6.63 -5.97 -6.57
CA ALA A 199 5.31 -5.50 -6.18
C ALA A 199 5.13 -3.97 -6.34
N PHE A 200 6.22 -3.20 -6.24
CA PHE A 200 6.21 -1.75 -6.51
C PHE A 200 6.17 -1.41 -8.00
N THR A 201 6.64 -2.32 -8.85
CA THR A 201 6.90 -2.07 -10.28
C THR A 201 6.05 -2.90 -11.23
N SER A 202 5.12 -3.69 -10.71
CA SER A 202 4.13 -4.37 -11.55
C SER A 202 3.36 -3.33 -12.38
N SER A 203 2.95 -3.67 -13.59
CA SER A 203 2.24 -2.75 -14.50
C SER A 203 0.93 -2.22 -13.90
N THR A 204 0.44 -2.89 -12.86
CA THR A 204 -0.75 -2.54 -12.11
C THR A 204 -0.48 -1.64 -10.91
N THR A 205 0.77 -1.52 -10.44
CA THR A 205 1.14 -0.70 -9.29
C THR A 205 1.22 0.78 -9.63
N VAL A 206 0.70 1.57 -8.69
CA VAL A 206 0.48 2.99 -8.81
C VAL A 206 1.43 3.69 -7.86
N ALA A 207 2.16 4.69 -8.34
CA ALA A 207 2.73 5.70 -7.45
C ALA A 207 1.62 6.67 -6.98
N SER A 208 0.52 6.15 -6.42
CA SER A 208 -0.57 7.02 -5.95
C SER A 208 -0.14 7.60 -4.62
N ALA A 209 -0.11 8.92 -4.55
CA ALA A 209 0.07 9.70 -3.33
C ALA A 209 -1.05 9.42 -2.33
#